data_AF-A0AA96I8H9-F1
#
_entry.id   AF-A0AA96I8H9-F1
#
_cell.length_a   1.000
_cell.length_b   1.000
_cell.length_c   1.000
_cell.angle_alpha   90.00
_cell.angle_beta   90.00
_cell.angle_gamma   90.00
#
_symmetry.space_group_name_H-M   'P 1'
#
loop_
_entity.id
_entity.type
_entity.pdbx_description
1 polymer ?
#
loop_
_entity_poly.entity_id
_entity_poly.type
_entity_poly.pdbx_seq_one_letter_code
_entity_poly.pdbx_strand_id
1 'polypeptide(L)'
;MEDKKKESLDTTLNECESSNKKIIDFIKDWWLIVVIIFVAILVIMQVKDFYFERQDLCLISQEVESLGQMGDFFGGTLNPILAFLSFCLLLITIKFQSKELNNSTKELAKSSKALEDQSNSLKIQNFETTFFNLLNFHNKIVDNFVLTTNNKQSTENAFQIICLNINKNSKNDDSYFKNFNEIYDEYYKENENILNKYFENIYLIFKFISDTNFDHKEKKKYSDIFRVQFSEYELELLFYHCTSSNGFKKLKPYIEEFNFFEFLILKEENKNFKFIIIKNIYKSNTFGNNYLNIKNVKESIKIYLEKISSEKESLLDPSKYNFDKVMEYCFYLFISEKYDEALEIFKELKEKISNTKNIISHTTNIIRIDNFIRQIKKSN
;
A
#
# COMPACT_ATOMS: atom_id res chain seq x y z
N MET A 1 40.12 3.71 39.94
CA MET A 1 40.59 5.01 40.46
C MET A 1 41.38 5.79 39.41
N GLU A 2 42.08 5.09 38.50
CA GLU A 2 42.78 5.70 37.36
C GLU A 2 41.86 6.24 36.26
N ASP A 3 40.75 5.57 35.94
CA ASP A 3 39.84 6.03 34.87
C ASP A 3 39.15 7.36 35.19
N LYS A 4 38.70 7.56 36.45
CA LYS A 4 38.12 8.84 36.90
C LYS A 4 39.13 10.00 36.85
N LYS A 5 40.43 9.70 37.02
CA LYS A 5 41.50 10.69 36.98
C LYS A 5 41.84 11.10 35.54
N LYS A 6 41.67 10.17 34.60
CA LYS A 6 41.85 10.39 33.16
C LYS A 6 40.69 11.21 32.57
N GLU A 7 39.46 10.85 32.93
CA GLU A 7 38.25 11.56 32.51
C GLU A 7 38.21 13.00 33.04
N SER A 8 38.67 13.24 34.27
CA SER A 8 38.84 14.59 34.83
C SER A 8 39.95 15.39 34.15
N LEU A 9 41.03 14.73 33.71
CA LEU A 9 42.12 15.40 32.99
C LEU A 9 41.65 15.84 31.60
N ASP A 10 40.93 14.97 30.90
CA ASP A 10 40.41 15.23 29.55
C ASP A 10 39.33 16.32 29.54
N THR A 11 38.50 16.41 30.59
CA THR A 11 37.55 17.54 30.74
C THR A 11 38.28 18.86 30.97
N THR A 12 39.29 18.88 31.85
CA THR A 12 40.07 20.11 32.10
C THR A 12 40.89 20.56 30.87
N LEU A 13 41.41 19.62 30.07
CA LEU A 13 42.12 19.92 28.82
C LEU A 13 41.16 20.51 27.77
N ASN A 14 39.97 19.94 27.61
CA ASN A 14 38.94 20.44 26.68
C ASN A 14 38.41 21.83 27.08
N GLU A 15 38.29 22.11 28.38
CA GLU A 15 37.92 23.44 28.89
C GLU A 15 39.01 24.49 28.66
N CYS A 16 40.29 24.11 28.81
CA CYS A 16 41.43 24.96 28.46
C CYS A 16 41.53 25.23 26.96
N GLU A 17 41.31 24.24 26.10
CA GLU A 17 41.30 24.43 24.64
C GLU A 17 40.15 25.33 24.18
N SER A 18 38.95 25.15 24.74
CA SER A 18 37.79 26.02 24.51
C SER A 18 38.06 27.47 24.93
N SER A 19 38.70 27.67 26.09
CA SER A 19 39.05 29.00 26.60
C SER A 19 40.14 29.68 25.76
N ASN A 20 41.17 28.94 25.36
CA ASN A 20 42.21 29.44 24.46
C ASN A 20 41.65 29.82 23.09
N LYS A 21 40.71 29.04 22.55
CA LYS A 21 40.06 29.33 21.27
C LYS A 21 39.21 30.60 21.35
N LYS A 22 38.45 30.80 22.44
CA LYS A 22 37.71 32.05 22.71
C LYS A 22 38.63 33.26 22.83
N ILE A 23 39.79 33.12 23.49
CA ILE A 23 40.78 34.20 23.62
C ILE A 23 41.40 34.53 22.26
N ILE A 24 41.72 33.53 21.44
CA ILE A 24 42.25 33.73 20.09
C ILE A 24 41.21 34.41 19.19
N ASP A 25 39.96 33.99 19.23
CA ASP A 25 38.87 34.62 18.46
C ASP A 25 38.61 36.05 18.95
N PHE A 26 38.61 36.30 20.27
CA PHE A 26 38.51 37.65 20.84
C PHE A 26 39.68 38.56 20.43
N ILE A 27 40.92 38.07 20.45
CA ILE A 27 42.08 38.83 19.98
C ILE A 27 41.93 39.13 18.48
N LYS A 28 41.46 38.18 17.69
CA LYS A 28 41.26 38.34 16.24
C LYS A 28 40.19 39.37 15.90
N ASP A 29 39.16 39.48 16.72
CA ASP A 29 38.07 40.45 16.56
C ASP A 29 38.49 41.88 16.96
N TRP A 30 39.38 42.03 17.95
CA TRP A 30 39.76 43.33 18.52
C TRP A 30 41.13 43.85 18.08
N TRP A 31 41.97 43.06 17.41
CA TRP A 31 43.35 43.46 17.08
C TRP A 31 43.42 44.72 16.22
N LEU A 32 42.40 44.96 15.37
CA LEU A 32 42.31 46.14 14.52
C LEU A 32 42.16 47.43 15.32
N ILE A 33 41.38 47.39 16.41
CA ILE A 33 41.18 48.54 17.30
C ILE A 33 42.49 48.87 18.00
N VAL A 34 43.23 47.84 18.44
CA VAL A 34 44.54 48.00 19.08
C VAL A 34 45.56 48.61 18.12
N VAL A 35 45.58 48.17 16.86
CA VAL A 35 46.46 48.73 15.82
C VAL A 35 46.12 50.19 15.53
N ILE A 36 44.84 50.55 15.44
CA ILE A 36 44.40 51.94 15.21
C ILE A 36 44.82 52.85 16.37
N ILE A 37 44.62 52.40 17.62
CA ILE A 37 45.05 53.16 18.81
C ILE A 37 46.57 53.33 18.83
N PHE A 38 47.31 52.28 18.50
CA PHE A 38 48.78 52.33 18.44
C PHE A 38 49.29 53.32 17.39
N VAL A 39 48.70 53.31 16.18
CA VAL A 39 49.03 54.28 15.12
C VAL A 39 48.68 55.71 15.57
N ALA A 40 47.53 55.91 16.22
CA ALA A 40 47.15 57.22 16.75
C ALA A 40 48.15 57.73 17.81
N ILE A 41 48.61 56.85 18.71
CA ILE A 41 49.61 57.17 19.73
C ILE A 41 50.95 57.53 19.07
N LEU A 42 51.40 56.78 18.05
CA LEU A 42 52.64 57.09 17.34
C LEU A 42 52.58 58.46 16.63
N VAL A 43 51.44 58.80 16.02
CA VAL A 43 51.24 60.12 15.41
C VAL A 43 51.29 61.22 16.47
N ILE A 44 50.64 61.02 17.62
CA ILE A 44 50.67 61.98 18.73
C ILE A 44 52.10 62.15 19.28
N MET A 45 52.88 61.06 19.38
CA MET A 45 54.28 61.12 19.83
C MET A 45 55.16 61.90 18.85
N GLN A 46 55.02 61.67 17.54
CA GLN A 46 55.77 62.41 16.51
C GLN A 46 55.42 63.90 16.48
N VAL A 47 54.14 64.23 16.68
CA VAL A 47 53.70 65.64 16.81
C VAL A 47 54.29 66.27 18.07
N LYS A 48 54.32 65.55 19.20
CA LYS A 48 54.89 66.04 20.46
C LYS A 48 56.39 66.33 20.34
N ASP A 49 57.16 65.41 19.79
CA ASP A 49 58.63 65.56 19.67
C ASP A 49 58.98 66.74 18.74
N PHE A 50 58.22 66.96 17.66
CA PHE A 50 58.37 68.10 16.77
C PHE A 50 58.04 69.45 17.42
N TYR A 51 56.98 69.53 18.23
CA TYR A 51 56.62 70.75 18.95
C TYR A 51 57.60 71.08 20.10
N PHE A 52 58.23 70.06 20.70
CA PHE A 52 59.12 70.26 21.85
C PHE A 52 60.55 70.66 21.43
N GLU A 53 61.01 70.31 20.23
CA GLU A 53 62.33 70.73 19.71
C GLU A 53 62.36 72.15 19.12
N ARG A 54 61.21 72.78 18.83
CA ARG A 54 61.13 74.11 18.18
C ARG A 54 60.70 75.26 19.10
N GLN A 55 60.87 75.12 20.41
CA GLN A 55 60.58 76.21 21.34
C GLN A 55 61.69 77.27 21.38
N ASP A 56 61.89 78.00 20.28
CA ASP A 56 62.54 79.32 20.26
C ASP A 56 61.86 80.22 19.20
N LEU A 57 61.30 81.34 19.67
CA LEU A 57 60.41 82.26 18.95
C LEU A 57 61.09 82.98 17.76
N CYS A 58 60.44 83.00 16.58
CA CYS A 58 60.06 84.19 15.78
C CYS A 58 59.89 83.85 14.28
N LEU A 59 58.63 83.89 13.77
CA LEU A 59 58.15 84.30 12.43
C LEU A 59 56.94 83.43 11.98
N ILE A 60 55.75 83.87 12.40
CA ILE A 60 54.45 83.19 12.26
C ILE A 60 54.04 82.89 10.79
N SER A 61 54.72 83.44 9.78
CA SER A 61 54.41 83.16 8.36
C SER A 61 55.19 81.97 7.76
N GLN A 62 56.45 81.74 8.13
CA GLN A 62 57.26 80.63 7.60
C GLN A 62 57.05 79.32 8.37
N GLU A 63 56.68 79.37 9.65
CA GLU A 63 56.37 78.18 10.45
C GLU A 63 55.08 77.49 9.99
N VAL A 64 54.04 78.27 9.64
CA VAL A 64 52.76 77.74 9.15
C VAL A 64 52.90 77.05 7.79
N GLU A 65 53.76 77.55 6.91
CA GLU A 65 54.06 76.92 5.63
C GLU A 65 54.84 75.61 5.82
N SER A 66 55.80 75.56 6.76
CA SER A 66 56.53 74.32 7.09
C SER A 66 55.66 73.28 7.81
N LEU A 67 54.70 73.72 8.65
CA LEU A 67 53.69 72.88 9.27
C LEU A 67 52.67 72.36 8.24
N GLY A 68 52.32 73.19 7.26
CA GLY A 68 51.53 72.79 6.10
C GLY A 68 52.22 71.71 5.28
N GLN A 69 53.50 71.90 4.94
CA GLN A 69 54.29 70.91 4.19
C GLN A 69 54.50 69.59 4.95
N MET A 70 54.66 69.65 6.27
CA MET A 70 54.71 68.44 7.11
C MET A 70 53.34 67.75 7.17
N GLY A 71 52.26 68.52 7.35
CA GLY A 71 50.89 68.04 7.25
C GLY A 71 50.59 67.40 5.89
N ASP A 72 51.15 67.95 4.81
CA ASP A 72 51.04 67.42 3.45
C ASP A 72 51.86 66.13 3.26
N PHE A 73 53.02 65.99 3.92
CA PHE A 73 53.80 64.75 3.91
C PHE A 73 53.10 63.62 4.69
N PHE A 74 52.61 63.93 5.90
CA PHE A 74 51.86 62.97 6.71
C PHE A 74 50.51 62.63 6.08
N GLY A 75 49.76 63.63 5.63
CA GLY A 75 48.51 63.44 4.90
C GLY A 75 48.72 62.71 3.58
N GLY A 76 49.82 63.00 2.87
CA GLY A 76 50.20 62.36 1.61
C GLY A 76 50.66 60.92 1.75
N THR A 77 51.19 60.52 2.92
CA THR A 77 51.70 59.16 3.17
C THR A 77 50.74 58.30 3.99
N LEU A 78 50.16 58.84 5.07
CA LEU A 78 49.24 58.11 5.94
C LEU A 78 47.88 57.87 5.28
N ASN A 79 47.33 58.84 4.54
CA ASN A 79 46.02 58.64 3.90
C ASN A 79 46.03 57.47 2.91
N PRO A 80 47.03 57.32 2.01
CA PRO A 80 47.13 56.13 1.16
C PRO A 80 47.31 54.82 1.93
N ILE A 81 48.09 54.81 3.01
CA ILE A 81 48.29 53.61 3.84
C ILE A 81 46.97 53.21 4.54
N LEU A 82 46.27 54.17 5.15
CA LEU A 82 44.98 53.93 5.81
C LEU A 82 43.89 53.54 4.81
N ALA A 83 43.89 54.14 3.62
CA ALA A 83 42.98 53.76 2.53
C ALA A 83 43.25 52.33 2.05
N PHE A 84 44.52 51.93 1.91
CA PHE A 84 44.89 50.57 1.56
C PHE A 84 44.49 49.56 2.65
N LEU A 85 44.72 49.88 3.92
CA LEU A 85 44.27 49.04 5.05
C LEU A 85 42.75 48.89 5.06
N SER A 86 42.01 49.98 4.85
CA SER A 86 40.54 49.96 4.76
C SER A 86 40.05 49.08 3.61
N PHE A 87 40.74 49.13 2.46
CA PHE A 87 40.47 48.25 1.33
C PHE A 87 40.76 46.77 1.65
N CYS A 88 41.88 46.46 2.30
CA CYS A 88 42.19 45.10 2.75
C CYS A 88 41.12 44.56 3.72
N LEU A 89 40.66 45.39 4.66
CA LEU A 89 39.59 45.02 5.60
C LEU A 89 38.28 44.73 4.88
N LEU A 90 37.92 45.56 3.91
CA LEU A 90 36.73 45.35 3.08
C LEU A 90 36.81 44.02 2.32
N LEU A 91 37.98 43.67 1.74
CA LEU A 91 38.18 42.38 1.08
C LEU A 91 38.04 41.19 2.04
N ILE A 92 38.57 41.30 3.26
CA ILE A 92 38.43 40.27 4.30
C ILE A 92 36.95 40.11 4.69
N THR A 93 36.25 41.21 4.92
CA THR A 93 34.81 41.22 5.24
C THR A 93 33.98 40.55 4.14
N ILE A 94 34.22 40.89 2.87
CA ILE A 94 33.54 40.26 1.73
C ILE A 94 33.79 38.75 1.72
N LYS A 95 35.02 38.31 2.01
CA LYS A 95 35.36 36.89 2.07
C LYS A 95 34.61 36.16 3.20
N PHE A 96 34.47 36.78 4.37
CA PHE A 96 33.70 36.21 5.47
C PHE A 96 32.21 36.14 5.14
N GLN A 97 31.62 37.22 4.63
CA GLN A 97 30.22 37.27 4.21
C GLN A 97 29.92 36.22 3.13
N SER A 98 30.81 36.05 2.15
CA SER A 98 30.68 35.01 1.12
C SER A 98 30.68 33.61 1.71
N LYS A 99 31.54 33.36 2.71
CA LYS A 99 31.58 32.06 3.42
C LYS A 99 30.30 31.82 4.24
N GLU A 100 29.83 32.83 4.96
CA GLU A 100 28.60 32.74 5.75
C GLU A 100 27.38 32.49 4.87
N LEU A 101 27.27 33.22 3.75
CA LEU A 101 26.22 33.01 2.75
C LEU A 101 26.25 31.58 2.20
N ASN A 102 27.44 31.07 1.86
CA ASN A 102 27.59 29.69 1.38
C ASN A 102 27.24 28.64 2.45
N ASN A 103 27.47 28.92 3.73
CA ASN A 103 27.04 28.03 4.81
C ASN A 103 25.52 28.08 4.98
N SER A 104 24.93 29.28 4.97
CA SER A 104 23.48 29.48 5.04
C SER A 104 22.75 28.79 3.89
N THR A 105 23.24 28.90 2.65
CA THR A 105 22.65 28.18 1.50
C THR A 105 22.73 26.67 1.66
N LYS A 106 23.83 26.12 2.21
CA LYS A 106 23.96 24.69 2.52
C LYS A 106 23.00 24.24 3.60
N GLU A 107 22.82 25.01 4.65
CA GLU A 107 21.86 24.71 5.73
C GLU A 107 20.42 24.77 5.23
N LEU A 108 20.07 25.78 4.41
CA LEU A 108 18.77 25.88 3.76
C LEU A 108 18.52 24.69 2.82
N ALA A 109 19.52 24.26 2.05
CA ALA A 109 19.39 23.08 1.19
C ALA A 109 19.12 21.80 2.01
N LYS A 110 19.82 21.63 3.15
CA LYS A 110 19.55 20.51 4.09
C LYS A 110 18.16 20.59 4.71
N SER A 111 17.74 21.79 5.13
CA SER A 111 16.40 22.03 5.70
C SER A 111 15.29 21.75 4.69
N SER A 112 15.46 22.20 3.44
CA SER A 112 14.54 21.93 2.33
C SER A 112 14.37 20.43 2.10
N LYS A 113 15.48 19.68 2.05
CA LYS A 113 15.44 18.21 1.92
C LYS A 113 14.74 17.54 3.12
N ALA A 114 15.04 17.97 4.35
CA ALA A 114 14.39 17.44 5.53
C ALA A 114 12.87 17.70 5.55
N LEU A 115 12.43 18.87 5.06
CA LEU A 115 11.02 19.21 4.90
C LEU A 115 10.36 18.36 3.81
N GLU A 116 11.06 18.05 2.72
CA GLU A 116 10.56 17.14 1.68
C GLU A 116 10.36 15.71 2.23
N ASP A 117 11.36 15.17 2.94
CA ASP A 117 11.28 13.87 3.59
C ASP A 117 10.14 13.83 4.65
N GLN A 118 9.97 14.91 5.41
CA GLN A 118 8.85 15.07 6.36
C GLN A 118 7.49 15.12 5.64
N SER A 119 7.39 15.87 4.55
CA SER A 119 6.17 15.96 3.74
C SER A 119 5.76 14.60 3.18
N ASN A 120 6.74 13.81 2.70
CA ASN A 120 6.50 12.45 2.23
C ASN A 120 6.06 11.52 3.37
N SER A 121 6.67 11.63 4.54
CA SER A 121 6.27 10.86 5.74
C SER A 121 4.84 11.20 6.17
N LEU A 122 4.44 12.47 6.14
CA LEU A 122 3.08 12.91 6.46
C LEU A 122 2.04 12.37 5.48
N LYS A 123 2.37 12.28 4.18
CA LYS A 123 1.46 11.67 3.19
C LYS A 123 1.19 10.21 3.50
N ILE A 124 2.23 9.45 3.88
CA ILE A 124 2.08 8.05 4.30
C ILE A 124 1.23 7.95 5.56
N GLN A 125 1.49 8.79 6.57
CA GLN A 125 0.71 8.80 7.80
C GLN A 125 -0.78 9.13 7.57
N ASN A 126 -1.08 10.11 6.70
CA ASN A 126 -2.45 10.47 6.33
C ASN A 126 -3.16 9.32 5.59
N PHE A 127 -2.44 8.64 4.70
CA PHE A 127 -2.93 7.44 4.04
C PHE A 127 -3.24 6.35 5.07
N GLU A 128 -2.29 6.00 5.94
CA GLU A 128 -2.44 4.95 6.95
C GLU A 128 -3.62 5.25 7.89
N THR A 129 -3.75 6.50 8.33
CA THR A 129 -4.87 6.95 9.15
C THR A 129 -6.21 6.70 8.45
N THR A 130 -6.31 7.07 7.17
CA THR A 130 -7.53 6.86 6.37
C THR A 130 -7.78 5.38 6.12
N PHE A 131 -6.74 4.60 5.81
CA PHE A 131 -6.81 3.15 5.61
C PHE A 131 -7.33 2.43 6.85
N PHE A 132 -6.75 2.68 8.02
CA PHE A 132 -7.20 2.05 9.27
C PHE A 132 -8.59 2.52 9.69
N ASN A 133 -8.99 3.76 9.37
CA ASN A 133 -10.37 4.20 9.56
C ASN A 133 -11.35 3.43 8.65
N LEU A 134 -11.00 3.21 7.38
CA LEU A 134 -11.79 2.38 6.48
C LEU A 134 -11.85 0.92 6.95
N LEU A 135 -10.75 0.38 7.47
CA LEU A 135 -10.68 -0.96 8.07
C LEU A 135 -11.59 -1.08 9.30
N ASN A 136 -11.56 -0.08 10.18
CA ASN A 136 -12.46 -0.01 11.33
C ASN A 136 -13.93 0.11 10.91
N PHE A 137 -14.21 0.84 9.83
CA PHE A 137 -15.55 0.92 9.27
C PHE A 137 -15.99 -0.41 8.65
N HIS A 138 -15.08 -1.15 8.01
CA HIS A 138 -15.33 -2.51 7.53
C HIS A 138 -15.72 -3.44 8.68
N ASN A 139 -14.92 -3.48 9.74
CA ASN A 139 -15.20 -4.31 10.92
C ASN A 139 -16.55 -3.94 11.55
N LYS A 140 -16.90 -2.64 11.62
CA LYS A 140 -18.24 -2.21 12.06
C LYS A 140 -19.36 -2.68 11.12
N ILE A 141 -19.14 -2.76 9.81
CA ILE A 141 -20.14 -3.32 8.89
C ILE A 141 -20.31 -4.81 9.17
N VAL A 142 -19.21 -5.54 9.35
CA VAL A 142 -19.19 -6.98 9.68
C VAL A 142 -19.92 -7.24 11.01
N ASP A 143 -19.61 -6.49 12.07
CA ASP A 143 -20.22 -6.64 13.39
C ASP A 143 -21.74 -6.35 13.37
N ASN A 144 -22.17 -5.40 12.54
CA ASN A 144 -23.57 -5.03 12.38
C ASN A 144 -24.25 -5.78 11.23
N PHE A 145 -23.61 -6.82 10.69
CA PHE A 145 -24.15 -7.57 9.57
C PHE A 145 -25.28 -8.47 10.06
N VAL A 146 -26.53 -8.09 9.77
CA VAL A 146 -27.73 -8.82 10.23
C VAL A 146 -28.44 -9.48 9.07
N LEU A 147 -28.61 -10.80 9.14
CA LEU A 147 -29.51 -11.53 8.25
C LEU A 147 -30.88 -11.66 8.91
N THR A 148 -31.94 -11.22 8.22
CA THR A 148 -33.32 -11.45 8.69
C THR A 148 -33.92 -12.62 7.91
N THR A 149 -34.15 -13.75 8.58
CA THR A 149 -34.82 -14.92 8.00
C THR A 149 -36.04 -15.27 8.83
N ASN A 150 -37.23 -15.34 8.23
CA ASN A 150 -38.49 -15.69 8.91
C ASN A 150 -38.73 -14.89 10.20
N ASN A 151 -38.53 -13.57 10.16
CA ASN A 151 -38.63 -12.64 11.30
C ASN A 151 -37.67 -12.92 12.48
N LYS A 152 -36.68 -13.80 12.31
CA LYS A 152 -35.56 -13.96 13.23
C LYS A 152 -34.33 -13.28 12.66
N GLN A 153 -33.72 -12.42 13.46
CA GLN A 153 -32.44 -11.79 13.14
C GLN A 153 -31.32 -12.69 13.66
N SER A 154 -30.39 -13.05 12.78
CA SER A 154 -29.14 -13.71 13.16
C SER A 154 -27.98 -12.78 12.82
N THR A 155 -27.22 -12.40 13.84
CA THR A 155 -25.94 -11.69 13.71
C THR A 155 -24.80 -12.68 13.78
N GLU A 156 -24.87 -13.63 14.70
CA GLU A 156 -23.96 -14.75 14.78
C GLU A 156 -24.09 -15.63 13.53
N ASN A 157 -22.96 -15.91 12.89
CA ASN A 157 -22.84 -16.78 11.71
C ASN A 157 -23.63 -16.33 10.46
N ALA A 158 -23.97 -15.05 10.33
CA ALA A 158 -24.74 -14.53 9.20
C ALA A 158 -24.11 -14.89 7.83
N PHE A 159 -22.79 -14.75 7.70
CA PHE A 159 -22.04 -15.11 6.48
C PHE A 159 -22.11 -16.62 6.19
N GLN A 160 -21.99 -17.47 7.20
CA GLN A 160 -22.13 -18.92 7.05
C GLN A 160 -23.52 -19.27 6.52
N ILE A 161 -24.58 -18.68 7.08
CA ILE A 161 -25.95 -18.92 6.66
C ILE A 161 -26.15 -18.47 5.20
N ILE A 162 -25.58 -17.34 4.81
CA ILE A 162 -25.61 -16.87 3.41
C ILE A 162 -24.97 -17.90 2.48
N CYS A 163 -23.74 -18.33 2.77
CA CYS A 163 -23.05 -19.34 1.96
C CYS A 163 -23.87 -20.63 1.88
N LEU A 164 -24.45 -21.10 3.00
CA LEU A 164 -25.32 -22.27 3.02
C LEU A 164 -26.57 -22.10 2.15
N ASN A 165 -27.21 -20.93 2.19
CA ASN A 165 -28.39 -20.64 1.38
C ASN A 165 -28.06 -20.60 -0.12
N ILE A 166 -26.96 -19.95 -0.51
CA ILE A 166 -26.45 -19.96 -1.90
C ILE A 166 -26.17 -21.39 -2.36
N ASN A 167 -25.48 -22.18 -1.52
CA ASN A 167 -25.14 -23.57 -1.79
C ASN A 167 -26.37 -24.48 -1.86
N LYS A 168 -27.42 -24.20 -1.10
CA LYS A 168 -28.70 -24.91 -1.16
C LYS A 168 -29.46 -24.57 -2.44
N ASN A 169 -29.49 -23.29 -2.81
CA ASN A 169 -30.17 -22.84 -4.03
C ASN A 169 -29.58 -23.47 -5.30
N SER A 170 -28.29 -23.81 -5.33
CA SER A 170 -27.68 -24.49 -6.48
C SER A 170 -27.86 -26.01 -6.52
N LYS A 171 -28.37 -26.61 -5.44
CA LYS A 171 -28.72 -28.04 -5.37
C LYS A 171 -30.19 -28.31 -5.66
N ASN A 172 -31.02 -27.28 -5.81
CA ASN A 172 -32.43 -27.45 -6.17
C ASN A 172 -32.53 -28.01 -7.61
N ASP A 173 -33.49 -28.90 -7.85
CA ASP A 173 -33.67 -29.54 -9.15
C ASP A 173 -33.95 -28.52 -10.25
N ASP A 174 -34.61 -27.40 -9.94
CA ASP A 174 -34.94 -26.34 -10.91
C ASP A 174 -33.75 -25.49 -11.37
N SER A 175 -32.63 -25.57 -10.66
CA SER A 175 -31.42 -24.77 -10.90
C SER A 175 -30.15 -25.63 -11.01
N TYR A 176 -30.29 -26.96 -11.01
CA TYR A 176 -29.15 -27.86 -10.89
C TYR A 176 -28.14 -27.70 -12.03
N PHE A 177 -28.59 -27.52 -13.27
CA PHE A 177 -27.75 -27.28 -14.44
C PHE A 177 -27.81 -25.83 -14.90
N LYS A 178 -27.82 -24.90 -13.95
CA LYS A 178 -27.71 -23.47 -14.20
C LYS A 178 -26.30 -22.99 -13.88
N ASN A 179 -25.82 -22.02 -14.63
CA ASN A 179 -24.51 -21.43 -14.36
C ASN A 179 -24.51 -20.74 -13.00
N PHE A 180 -23.44 -20.93 -12.21
CA PHE A 180 -23.40 -20.45 -10.83
C PHE A 180 -23.58 -18.92 -10.71
N ASN A 181 -23.02 -18.15 -11.65
CA ASN A 181 -23.16 -16.70 -11.68
C ASN A 181 -24.62 -16.26 -11.79
N GLU A 182 -25.48 -16.98 -12.51
CA GLU A 182 -26.91 -16.65 -12.59
C GLU A 182 -27.63 -16.94 -11.27
N ILE A 183 -27.29 -18.05 -10.60
CA ILE A 183 -27.83 -18.41 -9.28
C ILE A 183 -27.42 -17.36 -8.24
N TYR A 184 -26.16 -16.95 -8.28
CA TYR A 184 -25.65 -15.91 -7.39
C TYR A 184 -26.28 -14.54 -7.69
N ASP A 185 -26.41 -14.16 -8.96
CA ASP A 185 -27.04 -12.88 -9.34
C ASP A 185 -28.50 -12.79 -8.86
N GLU A 186 -29.25 -13.90 -8.90
CA GLU A 186 -30.61 -13.98 -8.32
C GLU A 186 -30.57 -13.81 -6.80
N TYR A 187 -29.72 -14.56 -6.11
CA TYR A 187 -29.56 -14.45 -4.66
C TYR A 187 -29.14 -13.03 -4.22
N TYR A 188 -28.21 -12.41 -4.97
CA TYR A 188 -27.74 -11.07 -4.70
C TYR A 188 -28.85 -10.05 -4.82
N LYS A 189 -29.69 -10.13 -5.87
CA LYS A 189 -30.84 -9.22 -6.05
C LYS A 189 -31.84 -9.31 -4.91
N GLU A 190 -32.10 -10.51 -4.40
CA GLU A 190 -32.99 -10.71 -3.25
C GLU A 190 -32.43 -10.12 -1.95
N ASN A 191 -31.09 -10.07 -1.81
CA ASN A 191 -30.39 -9.66 -0.59
C ASN A 191 -29.56 -8.37 -0.76
N GLU A 192 -29.87 -7.57 -1.79
CA GLU A 192 -29.04 -6.45 -2.25
C GLU A 192 -28.82 -5.41 -1.15
N ASN A 193 -29.88 -5.11 -0.37
CA ASN A 193 -29.84 -4.12 0.69
C ASN A 193 -28.73 -4.37 1.73
N ILE A 194 -28.42 -5.64 2.01
CA ILE A 194 -27.42 -6.03 3.00
C ILE A 194 -26.06 -6.23 2.33
N LEU A 195 -26.03 -6.97 1.21
CA LEU A 195 -24.79 -7.34 0.53
C LEU A 195 -24.11 -6.15 -0.14
N ASN A 196 -24.86 -5.23 -0.74
CA ASN A 196 -24.28 -4.12 -1.51
C ASN A 196 -23.39 -3.24 -0.64
N LYS A 197 -23.83 -2.88 0.57
CA LYS A 197 -23.03 -2.05 1.50
C LYS A 197 -21.72 -2.74 1.89
N TYR A 198 -21.75 -4.05 2.11
CA TYR A 198 -20.58 -4.85 2.45
C TYR A 198 -19.57 -4.87 1.30
N PHE A 199 -19.99 -5.24 0.09
CA PHE A 199 -19.08 -5.33 -1.05
C PHE A 199 -18.60 -3.98 -1.57
N GLU A 200 -19.41 -2.93 -1.53
CA GLU A 200 -18.98 -1.58 -1.90
C GLU A 200 -17.90 -1.06 -0.94
N ASN A 201 -17.97 -1.41 0.35
CA ASN A 201 -16.91 -1.07 1.29
C ASN A 201 -15.60 -1.82 0.99
N ILE A 202 -15.67 -3.12 0.68
CA ILE A 202 -14.50 -3.89 0.23
C ILE A 202 -13.88 -3.26 -1.02
N TYR A 203 -14.71 -2.91 -2.00
CA TYR A 203 -14.27 -2.26 -3.23
C TYR A 203 -13.59 -0.91 -2.94
N LEU A 204 -14.17 -0.11 -2.06
CA LEU A 204 -13.60 1.18 -1.68
C LEU A 204 -12.22 1.04 -1.04
N ILE A 205 -12.02 0.06 -0.18
CA ILE A 205 -10.71 -0.19 0.45
C ILE A 205 -9.68 -0.61 -0.60
N PHE A 206 -10.01 -1.54 -1.49
CA PHE A 206 -9.09 -1.93 -2.56
C PHE A 206 -8.77 -0.77 -3.51
N LYS A 207 -9.80 -0.01 -3.91
CA LYS A 207 -9.61 1.17 -4.74
C LYS A 207 -8.70 2.20 -4.04
N PHE A 208 -8.92 2.44 -2.75
CA PHE A 208 -8.10 3.36 -1.96
C PHE A 208 -6.62 2.94 -1.91
N ILE A 209 -6.34 1.64 -1.76
CA ILE A 209 -4.97 1.10 -1.84
C ILE A 209 -4.40 1.25 -3.26
N SER A 210 -5.19 0.89 -4.28
CA SER A 210 -4.79 0.88 -5.68
C SER A 210 -4.47 2.28 -6.22
N ASP A 211 -5.23 3.29 -5.80
CA ASP A 211 -5.09 4.69 -6.27
C ASP A 211 -3.83 5.38 -5.70
N THR A 212 -3.08 4.72 -4.82
CA THR A 212 -1.81 5.26 -4.30
C THR A 212 -0.67 5.20 -5.31
N ASN A 213 0.34 6.07 -5.14
CA ASN A 213 1.59 6.05 -5.90
C ASN A 213 2.62 5.05 -5.34
N PHE A 214 2.20 4.19 -4.41
CA PHE A 214 3.07 3.17 -3.82
C PHE A 214 3.49 2.11 -4.83
N ASP A 215 4.61 1.46 -4.57
CA ASP A 215 4.99 0.31 -5.37
C ASP A 215 4.05 -0.88 -5.11
N HIS A 216 4.13 -1.92 -5.96
CA HIS A 216 3.25 -3.09 -5.82
C HIS A 216 3.47 -3.83 -4.49
N LYS A 217 4.69 -3.81 -3.91
CA LYS A 217 4.97 -4.50 -2.65
C LYS A 217 4.29 -3.81 -1.48
N GLU A 218 4.34 -2.48 -1.46
CA GLU A 218 3.66 -1.65 -0.47
C GLU A 218 2.14 -1.78 -0.58
N LYS A 219 1.57 -1.71 -1.79
CA LYS A 219 0.13 -1.95 -1.99
C LYS A 219 -0.29 -3.33 -1.50
N LYS A 220 0.49 -4.36 -1.86
CA LYS A 220 0.25 -5.73 -1.41
C LYS A 220 0.30 -5.86 0.11
N LYS A 221 1.24 -5.19 0.80
CA LYS A 221 1.29 -5.16 2.28
C LYS A 221 -0.04 -4.68 2.87
N TYR A 222 -0.64 -3.60 2.38
CA TYR A 222 -1.93 -3.11 2.89
C TYR A 222 -3.09 -4.05 2.52
N SER A 223 -3.08 -4.62 1.32
CA SER A 223 -4.04 -5.66 0.94
C SER A 223 -3.95 -6.89 1.84
N ASP A 224 -2.74 -7.30 2.22
CA ASP A 224 -2.52 -8.43 3.13
C ASP A 224 -3.05 -8.12 4.54
N ILE A 225 -2.84 -6.91 5.05
CA ILE A 225 -3.42 -6.47 6.33
C ILE A 225 -4.95 -6.53 6.27
N PHE A 226 -5.54 -6.07 5.17
CA PHE A 226 -6.99 -6.14 4.97
C PHE A 226 -7.49 -7.59 4.88
N ARG A 227 -6.78 -8.45 4.16
CA ARG A 227 -7.11 -9.88 3.99
C ARG A 227 -7.24 -10.63 5.31
N VAL A 228 -6.38 -10.34 6.28
CA VAL A 228 -6.40 -11.01 7.59
C VAL A 228 -7.68 -10.69 8.39
N GLN A 229 -8.43 -9.64 8.05
CA GLN A 229 -9.69 -9.34 8.72
C GLN A 229 -10.84 -10.29 8.30
N PHE A 230 -10.72 -10.98 7.17
CA PHE A 230 -11.80 -11.80 6.63
C PHE A 230 -11.88 -13.16 7.32
N SER A 231 -13.08 -13.54 7.75
CA SER A 231 -13.37 -14.92 8.13
C SER A 231 -13.42 -15.87 6.92
N GLU A 232 -13.41 -17.19 7.17
CA GLU A 232 -13.54 -18.21 6.12
C GLU A 232 -14.78 -17.99 5.25
N TYR A 233 -15.94 -17.75 5.87
CA TYR A 233 -17.21 -17.59 5.16
C TYR A 233 -17.29 -16.25 4.41
N GLU A 234 -16.60 -15.22 4.89
CA GLU A 234 -16.49 -13.96 4.15
C GLU A 234 -15.64 -14.11 2.89
N LEU A 235 -14.52 -14.86 2.97
CA LEU A 235 -13.72 -15.19 1.79
C LEU A 235 -14.51 -16.06 0.81
N GLU A 236 -15.28 -17.05 1.28
CA GLU A 236 -16.17 -17.85 0.43
C GLU A 236 -17.24 -16.98 -0.25
N LEU A 237 -17.86 -16.07 0.50
CA LEU A 237 -18.87 -15.16 -0.03
C LEU A 237 -18.28 -14.19 -1.06
N LEU A 238 -17.09 -13.64 -0.81
CA LEU A 238 -16.35 -12.81 -1.76
C LEU A 238 -15.97 -13.60 -3.02
N PHE A 239 -15.55 -14.85 -2.85
CA PHE A 239 -15.27 -15.78 -3.95
C PHE A 239 -16.51 -16.06 -4.80
N TYR A 240 -17.71 -16.08 -4.22
CA TYR A 240 -18.95 -16.16 -4.98
C TYR A 240 -19.29 -14.82 -5.65
N HIS A 241 -19.16 -13.72 -4.93
CA HIS A 241 -19.50 -12.40 -5.43
C HIS A 241 -18.69 -11.97 -6.64
N CYS A 242 -17.39 -12.28 -6.68
CA CYS A 242 -16.58 -11.91 -7.84
C CYS A 242 -16.89 -12.72 -9.11
N THR A 243 -17.80 -13.71 -9.05
CA THR A 243 -18.39 -14.37 -10.23
C THR A 243 -19.63 -13.66 -10.78
N SER A 244 -20.25 -12.80 -9.97
CA SER A 244 -21.47 -12.04 -10.31
C SER A 244 -21.20 -10.99 -11.37
N SER A 245 -22.24 -10.55 -12.07
CA SER A 245 -22.14 -9.48 -13.07
C SER A 245 -21.55 -8.16 -12.51
N ASN A 246 -21.85 -7.83 -11.25
CA ASN A 246 -21.33 -6.64 -10.56
C ASN A 246 -19.89 -6.86 -10.03
N GLY A 247 -19.67 -7.94 -9.29
CA GLY A 247 -18.39 -8.25 -8.65
C GLY A 247 -17.28 -8.60 -9.65
N PHE A 248 -17.62 -9.20 -10.79
CA PHE A 248 -16.67 -9.55 -11.85
C PHE A 248 -15.98 -8.32 -12.44
N LYS A 249 -16.68 -7.19 -12.56
CA LYS A 249 -16.10 -5.95 -13.13
C LYS A 249 -15.40 -5.10 -12.08
N LYS A 250 -15.98 -4.99 -10.89
CA LYS A 250 -15.49 -4.05 -9.85
C LYS A 250 -14.40 -4.65 -8.96
N LEU A 251 -14.66 -5.81 -8.37
CA LEU A 251 -13.83 -6.36 -7.30
C LEU A 251 -12.80 -7.35 -7.81
N LYS A 252 -13.18 -8.21 -8.75
CA LYS A 252 -12.31 -9.25 -9.29
C LYS A 252 -10.91 -8.76 -9.69
N PRO A 253 -10.73 -7.62 -10.39
CA PRO A 253 -9.39 -7.16 -10.77
C PRO A 253 -8.44 -7.01 -9.59
N TYR A 254 -8.91 -6.42 -8.48
CA TYR A 254 -8.11 -6.24 -7.26
C TYR A 254 -7.82 -7.57 -6.55
N ILE A 255 -8.79 -8.48 -6.52
CA ILE A 255 -8.61 -9.81 -5.95
C ILE A 255 -7.51 -10.58 -6.68
N GLU A 256 -7.48 -10.50 -8.02
CA GLU A 256 -6.44 -11.12 -8.83
C GLU A 256 -5.08 -10.42 -8.71
N GLU A 257 -5.05 -9.09 -8.60
CA GLU A 257 -3.82 -8.30 -8.43
C GLU A 257 -3.10 -8.67 -7.13
N PHE A 258 -3.84 -8.78 -6.03
CA PHE A 258 -3.26 -8.99 -4.70
C PHE A 258 -3.18 -10.46 -4.26
N ASN A 259 -3.53 -11.41 -5.13
CA ASN A 259 -3.59 -12.84 -4.79
C ASN A 259 -4.47 -13.11 -3.55
N PHE A 260 -5.64 -12.48 -3.50
CA PHE A 260 -6.41 -12.39 -2.26
C PHE A 260 -6.97 -13.74 -1.75
N PHE A 261 -7.11 -14.75 -2.64
CA PHE A 261 -7.64 -16.07 -2.28
C PHE A 261 -6.58 -17.10 -1.87
N GLU A 262 -5.39 -16.64 -1.48
CA GLU A 262 -4.33 -17.50 -0.93
C GLU A 262 -4.77 -18.32 0.29
N PHE A 263 -5.63 -17.76 1.15
CA PHE A 263 -6.12 -18.44 2.36
C PHE A 263 -7.55 -18.98 2.21
N LEU A 264 -8.10 -19.01 1.00
CA LEU A 264 -9.43 -19.56 0.75
C LEU A 264 -9.45 -21.07 1.02
N ILE A 265 -10.27 -21.51 1.97
CA ILE A 265 -10.47 -22.95 2.22
C ILE A 265 -11.36 -23.53 1.13
N LEU A 266 -10.81 -24.45 0.34
CA LEU A 266 -11.53 -25.10 -0.74
C LEU A 266 -12.43 -26.20 -0.19
N LYS A 267 -13.73 -26.05 -0.42
CA LYS A 267 -14.74 -27.08 -0.10
C LYS A 267 -14.89 -27.98 -1.32
N GLU A 268 -14.03 -28.98 -1.46
CA GLU A 268 -13.99 -29.85 -2.65
C GLU A 268 -15.34 -30.55 -2.92
N GLU A 269 -16.10 -30.87 -1.88
CA GLU A 269 -17.43 -31.47 -2.02
C GLU A 269 -18.50 -30.46 -2.50
N ASN A 270 -18.21 -29.17 -2.44
CA ASN A 270 -19.14 -28.13 -2.83
C ASN A 270 -19.19 -27.97 -4.36
N LYS A 271 -20.36 -28.28 -4.91
CA LYS A 271 -20.73 -28.12 -6.32
C LYS A 271 -20.35 -26.74 -6.91
N ASN A 272 -20.58 -25.66 -6.16
CA ASN A 272 -20.33 -24.30 -6.63
C ASN A 272 -18.82 -24.01 -6.74
N PHE A 273 -18.02 -24.50 -5.78
CA PHE A 273 -16.55 -24.42 -5.87
C PHE A 273 -16.04 -25.13 -7.13
N LYS A 274 -16.52 -26.36 -7.38
CA LYS A 274 -16.15 -27.12 -8.59
C LYS A 274 -16.51 -26.36 -9.87
N PHE A 275 -17.72 -25.80 -9.95
CA PHE A 275 -18.15 -24.99 -11.09
C PHE A 275 -17.16 -23.84 -11.35
N ILE A 276 -16.89 -23.02 -10.34
CA ILE A 276 -16.08 -21.81 -10.46
C ILE A 276 -14.63 -22.15 -10.84
N ILE A 277 -14.08 -23.21 -10.24
CA ILE A 277 -12.71 -23.68 -10.50
C ILE A 277 -12.57 -24.20 -11.92
N ILE A 278 -13.49 -25.04 -12.41
CA ILE A 278 -13.40 -25.63 -13.74
C ILE A 278 -13.63 -24.58 -14.83
N LYS A 279 -14.55 -23.64 -14.62
CA LYS A 279 -14.81 -22.52 -15.53
C LYS A 279 -13.68 -21.49 -15.59
N ASN A 280 -12.59 -21.68 -14.83
CA ASN A 280 -11.42 -20.80 -14.82
C ASN A 280 -11.78 -19.32 -14.61
N ILE A 281 -12.77 -19.04 -13.75
CA ILE A 281 -13.26 -17.67 -13.56
C ILE A 281 -12.13 -16.75 -13.08
N TYR A 282 -11.26 -17.25 -12.19
CA TYR A 282 -10.10 -16.54 -11.65
C TYR A 282 -8.80 -17.00 -12.31
N LYS A 283 -7.85 -16.07 -12.47
CA LYS A 283 -6.46 -16.40 -12.81
C LYS A 283 -5.82 -17.30 -11.74
N SER A 284 -4.82 -18.06 -12.15
CA SER A 284 -4.10 -19.00 -11.27
C SER A 284 -3.35 -18.31 -10.14
N ASN A 285 -2.76 -17.14 -10.39
CA ASN A 285 -2.00 -16.37 -9.40
C ASN A 285 -2.87 -15.87 -8.25
N THR A 286 -4.17 -15.65 -8.47
CA THR A 286 -5.16 -15.20 -7.47
C THR A 286 -5.15 -16.05 -6.20
N PHE A 287 -4.81 -17.33 -6.33
CA PHE A 287 -4.77 -18.30 -5.23
C PHE A 287 -3.39 -18.40 -4.56
N GLY A 288 -2.36 -17.69 -5.02
CA GLY A 288 -1.02 -17.72 -4.44
C GLY A 288 -0.53 -19.15 -4.17
N ASN A 289 -0.19 -19.43 -2.91
CA ASN A 289 0.27 -20.74 -2.45
C ASN A 289 -0.81 -21.85 -2.51
N ASN A 290 -2.09 -21.49 -2.55
CA ASN A 290 -3.22 -22.42 -2.63
C ASN A 290 -3.50 -22.94 -4.05
N TYR A 291 -2.72 -22.50 -5.05
CA TYR A 291 -2.88 -22.91 -6.45
C TYR A 291 -2.79 -24.45 -6.64
N LEU A 292 -1.98 -25.15 -5.84
CA LEU A 292 -1.84 -26.61 -5.96
C LEU A 292 -3.16 -27.33 -5.65
N ASN A 293 -3.91 -26.86 -4.66
CA ASN A 293 -5.21 -27.44 -4.31
C ASN A 293 -6.23 -27.21 -5.44
N ILE A 294 -6.22 -26.03 -6.07
CA ILE A 294 -7.04 -25.73 -7.26
C ILE A 294 -6.71 -26.70 -8.41
N LYS A 295 -5.41 -26.98 -8.62
CA LYS A 295 -4.97 -27.92 -9.66
C LYS A 295 -5.43 -29.34 -9.35
N ASN A 296 -5.33 -29.78 -8.09
CA ASN A 296 -5.77 -31.11 -7.67
C ASN A 296 -7.27 -31.33 -7.90
N VAL A 297 -8.11 -30.32 -7.62
CA VAL A 297 -9.56 -30.38 -7.91
C VAL A 297 -9.84 -30.54 -9.41
N LYS A 298 -9.09 -29.86 -10.27
CA LYS A 298 -9.25 -30.01 -11.72
C LYS A 298 -8.86 -31.41 -12.20
N GLU A 299 -7.74 -31.93 -11.69
CA GLU A 299 -7.27 -33.26 -12.05
C GLU A 299 -8.21 -34.35 -11.54
N SER A 300 -8.75 -34.22 -10.32
CA SER A 300 -9.68 -35.21 -9.77
C SER A 300 -10.97 -35.31 -10.57
N ILE A 301 -11.52 -34.18 -11.05
CA ILE A 301 -12.68 -34.15 -11.93
C ILE A 301 -12.35 -34.79 -13.28
N LYS A 302 -11.18 -34.49 -13.85
CA LYS A 302 -10.73 -35.09 -15.11
C LYS A 302 -10.61 -36.61 -15.01
N ILE A 303 -9.94 -37.11 -13.98
CA ILE A 303 -9.79 -38.55 -13.71
C ILE A 303 -11.17 -39.21 -13.52
N TYR A 304 -12.08 -38.55 -12.80
CA TYR A 304 -13.45 -39.05 -12.63
C TYR A 304 -14.19 -39.17 -13.96
N LEU A 305 -14.10 -38.15 -14.82
CA LEU A 305 -14.73 -38.15 -16.14
C LEU A 305 -14.20 -39.29 -17.02
N GLU A 306 -12.87 -39.49 -17.05
CA GLU A 306 -12.23 -40.58 -17.81
C GLU A 306 -12.66 -41.96 -17.30
N LYS A 307 -12.69 -42.15 -15.97
CA LYS A 307 -13.12 -43.40 -15.35
C LYS A 307 -14.57 -43.73 -15.69
N ILE A 308 -15.50 -42.79 -15.46
CA ILE A 308 -16.93 -43.04 -15.68
C ILE A 308 -17.26 -43.19 -17.16
N SER A 309 -16.54 -42.51 -18.06
CA SER A 309 -16.68 -42.71 -19.50
C SER A 309 -16.42 -44.18 -19.89
N SER A 310 -15.43 -44.84 -19.28
CA SER A 310 -15.16 -46.27 -19.52
C SER A 310 -16.20 -47.22 -18.92
N GLU A 311 -16.96 -46.79 -17.90
CA GLU A 311 -17.98 -47.57 -17.20
C GLU A 311 -19.42 -47.18 -17.63
N LYS A 312 -19.59 -46.40 -18.72
CA LYS A 312 -20.86 -45.80 -19.15
C LYS A 312 -22.02 -46.81 -19.26
N GLU A 313 -21.78 -47.99 -19.82
CA GLU A 313 -22.81 -49.02 -19.95
C GLU A 313 -23.35 -49.50 -18.59
N SER A 314 -22.45 -49.71 -17.62
CA SER A 314 -22.83 -50.11 -16.26
C SER A 314 -23.50 -48.97 -15.49
N LEU A 315 -23.13 -47.72 -15.76
CA LEU A 315 -23.72 -46.54 -15.13
C LEU A 315 -25.20 -46.39 -15.49
N LEU A 316 -25.55 -46.74 -16.73
CA LEU A 316 -26.88 -46.56 -17.31
C LEU A 316 -27.76 -47.80 -17.27
N ASP A 317 -27.32 -48.89 -16.64
CA ASP A 317 -28.12 -50.11 -16.46
C ASP A 317 -29.37 -49.82 -15.60
N PRO A 318 -30.60 -49.88 -16.16
CA PRO A 318 -31.81 -49.53 -15.42
C PRO A 318 -32.09 -50.44 -14.22
N SER A 319 -31.44 -51.61 -14.12
CA SER A 319 -31.56 -52.52 -12.97
C SER A 319 -30.64 -52.18 -11.79
N LYS A 320 -29.59 -51.37 -12.02
CA LYS A 320 -28.50 -51.10 -11.04
C LYS A 320 -28.04 -49.65 -10.98
N TYR A 321 -28.59 -48.76 -11.81
CA TYR A 321 -28.12 -47.38 -11.90
C TYR A 321 -28.29 -46.64 -10.56
N ASN A 322 -27.31 -45.79 -10.27
CA ASN A 322 -27.38 -44.82 -9.18
C ASN A 322 -27.63 -43.45 -9.78
N PHE A 323 -28.82 -42.89 -9.56
CA PHE A 323 -29.21 -41.61 -10.14
C PHE A 323 -28.29 -40.47 -9.71
N ASP A 324 -27.85 -40.45 -8.45
CA ASP A 324 -26.94 -39.40 -7.94
C ASP A 324 -25.57 -39.45 -8.63
N LYS A 325 -25.05 -40.65 -8.92
CA LYS A 325 -23.82 -40.81 -9.71
C LYS A 325 -23.97 -40.31 -11.14
N VAL A 326 -25.11 -40.56 -11.78
CA VAL A 326 -25.40 -40.02 -13.12
C VAL A 326 -25.47 -38.50 -13.07
N MET A 327 -26.15 -37.95 -12.05
CA MET A 327 -26.25 -36.50 -11.83
C MET A 327 -24.90 -35.84 -11.61
N GLU A 328 -24.02 -36.47 -10.83
CA GLU A 328 -22.66 -36.00 -10.61
C GLU A 328 -21.84 -36.04 -11.91
N TYR A 329 -21.91 -37.15 -12.66
CA TYR A 329 -21.22 -37.28 -13.95
C TYR A 329 -21.69 -36.23 -14.96
N CYS A 330 -22.99 -36.09 -15.15
CA CYS A 330 -23.56 -35.06 -16.01
C CYS A 330 -23.20 -33.65 -15.54
N PHE A 331 -23.14 -33.40 -14.22
CA PHE A 331 -22.69 -32.12 -13.68
C PHE A 331 -21.24 -31.82 -14.06
N TYR A 332 -20.34 -32.80 -13.97
CA TYR A 332 -18.95 -32.62 -14.39
C TYR A 332 -18.82 -32.38 -15.89
N LEU A 333 -19.59 -33.09 -16.72
CA LEU A 333 -19.68 -32.80 -18.15
C LEU A 333 -20.17 -31.37 -18.41
N PHE A 334 -21.21 -30.94 -17.70
CA PHE A 334 -21.78 -29.60 -17.82
C PHE A 334 -20.77 -28.50 -17.48
N ILE A 335 -20.07 -28.58 -16.34
CA ILE A 335 -19.09 -27.56 -15.96
C ILE A 335 -17.85 -27.57 -16.85
N SER A 336 -17.53 -28.71 -17.46
CA SER A 336 -16.48 -28.87 -18.47
C SER A 336 -16.93 -28.51 -19.89
N GLU A 337 -18.10 -27.89 -20.07
CA GLU A 337 -18.62 -27.44 -21.38
C GLU A 337 -18.91 -28.56 -22.38
N LYS A 338 -19.05 -29.79 -21.90
CA LYS A 338 -19.42 -30.97 -22.68
C LYS A 338 -20.94 -31.17 -22.66
N TYR A 339 -21.67 -30.13 -23.07
CA TYR A 339 -23.13 -30.11 -22.96
C TYR A 339 -23.81 -31.20 -23.78
N ASP A 340 -23.32 -31.48 -24.99
CA ASP A 340 -23.88 -32.52 -25.87
C ASP A 340 -23.72 -33.92 -25.27
N GLU A 341 -22.55 -34.22 -24.71
CA GLU A 341 -22.29 -35.49 -24.00
C GLU A 341 -23.27 -35.65 -22.81
N ALA A 342 -23.47 -34.59 -22.02
CA ALA A 342 -24.41 -34.62 -20.89
C ALA A 342 -25.87 -34.84 -21.35
N LEU A 343 -26.28 -34.20 -22.45
CA LEU A 343 -27.60 -34.36 -23.04
C LEU A 343 -27.83 -35.78 -23.57
N GLU A 344 -26.81 -36.39 -24.18
CA GLU A 344 -26.87 -37.77 -24.66
C GLU A 344 -27.10 -38.75 -23.51
N ILE A 345 -26.32 -38.61 -22.42
CA ILE A 345 -26.45 -39.44 -21.22
C ILE A 345 -27.86 -39.38 -20.64
N PHE A 346 -28.45 -38.18 -20.51
CA PHE A 346 -29.80 -38.03 -19.99
C PHE A 346 -30.88 -38.61 -20.91
N LYS A 347 -30.72 -38.47 -22.24
CA LYS A 347 -31.65 -39.08 -23.21
C LYS A 347 -31.59 -40.61 -23.15
N GLU A 348 -30.39 -41.17 -23.13
CA GLU A 348 -30.18 -42.62 -23.04
C GLU A 348 -30.75 -43.20 -21.73
N LEU A 349 -30.50 -42.52 -20.60
CA LEU A 349 -31.09 -42.90 -19.31
C LEU A 349 -32.62 -42.87 -19.36
N LYS A 350 -33.21 -41.80 -19.93
CA LYS A 350 -34.66 -41.65 -20.06
C LYS A 350 -35.28 -42.79 -20.87
N GLU A 351 -34.67 -43.15 -21.99
CA GLU A 351 -35.14 -44.24 -22.85
C GLU A 351 -35.10 -45.59 -22.11
N LYS A 352 -33.96 -45.90 -21.47
CA LYS A 352 -33.77 -47.14 -20.70
C LYS A 352 -34.75 -47.26 -19.53
N ILE A 353 -35.01 -46.17 -18.82
CA ILE A 353 -35.97 -46.13 -17.71
C ILE A 353 -37.42 -46.29 -18.22
N SER A 354 -37.77 -45.65 -19.34
CA SER A 354 -39.13 -45.71 -19.90
C SER A 354 -39.53 -47.13 -20.32
N ASN A 355 -38.54 -47.99 -20.63
CA ASN A 355 -38.74 -49.38 -21.01
C ASN A 355 -38.85 -50.34 -19.81
N THR A 356 -38.71 -49.87 -18.57
CA THR A 356 -38.79 -50.70 -17.35
C THR A 356 -40.13 -50.58 -16.61
N LYS A 357 -40.67 -51.72 -16.13
CA LYS A 357 -42.02 -51.85 -15.53
C LYS A 357 -42.20 -51.25 -14.11
N ASN A 358 -41.23 -50.52 -13.55
CA ASN A 358 -41.28 -50.03 -12.17
C ASN A 358 -41.85 -48.59 -12.09
N ILE A 359 -43.18 -48.47 -12.12
CA ILE A 359 -43.88 -47.27 -12.63
C ILE A 359 -43.69 -45.98 -11.79
N ILE A 360 -43.61 -46.05 -10.45
CA ILE A 360 -43.73 -44.83 -9.61
C ILE A 360 -42.39 -44.08 -9.49
N SER A 361 -41.30 -44.75 -9.11
CA SER A 361 -39.98 -44.11 -8.95
C SER A 361 -39.38 -43.63 -10.29
N HIS A 362 -39.70 -44.31 -11.38
CA HIS A 362 -39.26 -43.94 -12.71
C HIS A 362 -39.97 -42.69 -13.24
N THR A 363 -41.24 -42.48 -12.88
CA THR A 363 -41.99 -41.28 -13.28
C THR A 363 -41.38 -39.99 -12.70
N THR A 364 -41.04 -39.98 -11.41
CA THR A 364 -40.37 -38.82 -10.78
C THR A 364 -39.00 -38.55 -11.41
N ASN A 365 -38.20 -39.58 -11.65
CA ASN A 365 -36.89 -39.42 -12.27
C ASN A 365 -36.98 -38.92 -13.72
N ILE A 366 -37.96 -39.37 -14.50
CA ILE A 366 -38.18 -38.87 -15.87
C ILE A 366 -38.50 -37.37 -15.86
N ILE A 367 -39.36 -36.90 -14.95
CA ILE A 367 -39.69 -35.48 -14.82
C ILE A 367 -38.45 -34.65 -14.48
N ARG A 368 -37.62 -35.15 -13.55
CA ARG A 368 -36.34 -34.50 -13.18
C ARG A 368 -35.39 -34.44 -14.38
N ILE A 369 -35.21 -35.55 -15.10
CA ILE A 369 -34.39 -35.61 -16.32
C ILE A 369 -34.87 -34.59 -17.36
N ASP A 370 -36.18 -34.48 -17.60
CA ASP A 370 -36.72 -33.50 -18.53
C ASP A 370 -36.49 -32.05 -18.09
N ASN A 371 -36.46 -31.78 -16.78
CA ASN A 371 -36.06 -30.49 -16.24
C ASN A 371 -34.57 -30.21 -16.49
N PHE A 372 -33.71 -31.18 -16.22
CA PHE A 372 -32.26 -31.07 -16.41
C PHE A 372 -31.88 -30.90 -17.89
N ILE A 373 -32.49 -31.65 -18.79
CA ILE A 373 -32.30 -31.49 -20.24
C ILE A 373 -32.67 -30.06 -20.68
N ARG A 374 -33.77 -29.50 -20.17
CA ARG A 374 -34.18 -28.12 -20.49
C ARG A 374 -33.17 -27.10 -19.96
N GLN A 375 -32.65 -27.29 -18.76
CA GLN A 375 -31.64 -26.41 -18.18
C GLN A 375 -30.33 -26.45 -18.98
N ILE A 376 -29.78 -27.64 -19.27
CA ILE A 376 -28.54 -27.78 -20.05
C ILE A 376 -28.68 -27.14 -21.43
N LYS A 377 -29.82 -27.33 -22.10
CA LYS A 377 -30.11 -26.68 -23.41
C LYS A 377 -30.19 -25.16 -23.36
N LYS A 378 -30.49 -24.57 -22.19
CA LYS A 378 -30.54 -23.12 -22.02
C LYS A 378 -29.14 -22.53 -21.81
N SER A 379 -28.21 -23.34 -21.29
CA SER A 379 -26.83 -22.94 -20.98
C SER A 379 -25.81 -23.29 -22.07
N ASN A 380 -26.14 -24.24 -22.95
CA ASN A 380 -25.50 -24.44 -24.26
C ASN A 380 -25.92 -23.32 -25.20
#